data_AF-A0A7T8QVG2-F1
#
_entry.id   AF-A0A7T8QVG2-F1
#
_cell.length_a   1.000
_cell.length_b   1.000
_cell.length_c   1.000
_cell.angle_alpha   90.00
_cell.angle_beta   90.00
_cell.angle_gamma   90.00
#
_symmetry.space_group_name_H-M   'P 1'
#
loop_
_entity.id
_entity.type
_entity.pdbx_description
1 polymer ?
#
loop_
_entity_poly.entity_id
_entity_poly.type
_entity_poly.pdbx_seq_one_letter_code
_entity_poly.pdbx_strand_id
1 'polypeptide(L)'
;PIEFESIGSGLFPTLLLLNHSCAPNTVRLNLHGSSVLMVAKSFIPKGSEVSDCYGPHFLSLALTPRKAELNKRYNFDCTCPACRNGFPLLKDLPGRDLGQKEATWERFLREKAPGPGLEAISEYLSSFPGTPEPDRNQEKGGIGFSILLWRMGNGNK
;
A
#
# COMPACT_ATOMS: atom_id res chain seq x y z
N PRO A 1 -11.55 10.50 10.10
CA PRO A 1 -11.13 10.17 8.73
C PRO A 1 -9.86 10.96 8.40
N ILE A 2 -8.89 10.38 7.69
CA ILE A 2 -7.78 11.18 7.14
C ILE A 2 -8.36 11.86 5.89
N GLU A 3 -8.48 13.18 5.91
CA GLU A 3 -8.92 13.95 4.75
C GLU A 3 -7.70 14.26 3.88
N PHE A 4 -7.81 13.93 2.59
CA PHE A 4 -6.77 14.26 1.62
C PHE A 4 -7.17 15.52 0.87
N GLU A 5 -6.34 16.55 0.96
CA GLU A 5 -6.46 17.76 0.16
C GLU A 5 -5.43 17.73 -0.98
N SER A 6 -5.90 17.99 -2.21
CA SER A 6 -5.00 18.16 -3.35
C SER A 6 -4.35 19.54 -3.28
N ILE A 7 -3.08 19.59 -2.88
CA ILE A 7 -2.32 20.86 -2.79
C ILE A 7 -1.59 21.25 -4.08
N GLY A 8 -1.49 20.33 -5.06
CA GLY A 8 -0.78 20.59 -6.32
C GLY A 8 -0.43 19.32 -7.10
N SER A 9 0.40 19.49 -8.14
CA SER A 9 0.94 18.40 -8.97
C SER A 9 2.43 18.59 -9.17
N GLY A 10 3.17 17.48 -9.25
CA GLY A 10 4.63 17.49 -9.43
C GLY A 10 5.08 16.41 -10.41
N LEU A 11 6.14 16.69 -11.16
CA LEU A 11 6.76 15.74 -12.08
C LEU A 11 8.01 15.15 -11.42
N PHE A 12 8.06 13.83 -11.32
CA PHE A 12 9.19 13.09 -10.75
C PHE A 12 9.73 12.12 -11.80
N PRO A 13 10.70 12.53 -12.65
CA PRO A 13 11.13 11.75 -13.82
C PRO A 13 11.53 10.30 -13.49
N THR A 14 12.21 10.08 -12.37
CA THR A 14 12.60 8.73 -11.92
C THR A 14 11.41 7.82 -11.67
N LEU A 15 10.27 8.38 -11.23
CA LEU A 15 9.06 7.62 -10.93
C LEU A 15 8.23 7.29 -12.17
N LEU A 16 8.47 8.01 -13.28
CA LEU A 16 7.84 7.69 -14.57
C LEU A 16 8.34 6.37 -15.15
N LEU A 17 9.47 5.85 -14.66
CA LEU A 17 10.04 4.57 -15.08
C LEU A 17 9.32 3.36 -14.44
N LEU A 18 8.53 3.58 -13.38
CA LEU A 18 7.86 2.52 -12.65
C LEU A 18 6.51 2.22 -13.29
N ASN A 19 6.34 1.01 -13.81
CA ASN A 19 5.06 0.57 -14.34
C ASN A 19 4.04 0.32 -13.23
N HIS A 20 2.78 0.28 -13.65
CA HIS A 20 1.67 0.01 -12.75
C HIS A 20 1.54 -1.47 -12.37
N SER A 21 1.32 -1.72 -11.08
CA SER A 21 0.67 -2.93 -10.58
C SER A 21 -0.47 -2.56 -9.63
N CYS A 22 -1.62 -3.24 -9.76
CA CYS A 22 -2.74 -3.06 -8.83
C CYS A 22 -2.41 -3.60 -7.43
N ALA A 23 -1.39 -4.46 -7.32
CA ALA A 23 -0.72 -4.91 -6.09
C ALA A 23 0.78 -4.62 -6.26
N PRO A 24 1.22 -3.37 -6.10
CA PRO A 24 2.61 -2.99 -6.31
C PRO A 24 3.50 -3.65 -5.28
N ASN A 25 4.78 -3.85 -5.59
CA ASN A 25 5.80 -4.30 -4.63
C ASN A 25 6.49 -3.12 -3.90
N THR A 26 5.98 -1.91 -4.09
CA THR A 26 6.42 -0.71 -3.40
C THR A 26 5.26 0.06 -2.78
N VAL A 27 5.61 0.98 -1.89
CA VAL A 27 4.74 2.02 -1.33
C VAL A 27 5.34 3.38 -1.70
N ARG A 28 4.47 4.27 -2.17
CA ARG A 28 4.78 5.67 -2.48
C ARG A 28 4.38 6.57 -1.32
N LEU A 29 5.32 7.35 -0.79
CA LEU A 29 5.08 8.33 0.26
C LEU A 29 5.39 9.74 -0.24
N ASN A 30 4.40 10.62 -0.23
CA ASN A 30 4.60 12.04 -0.53
C ASN A 30 5.05 12.75 0.76
N LEU A 31 6.22 13.38 0.72
CA LEU A 31 6.89 14.00 1.86
C LEU A 31 7.08 15.50 1.63
N HIS A 32 6.77 16.30 2.66
CA HIS A 32 6.99 17.75 2.68
C HIS A 32 6.40 18.50 1.47
N GLY A 33 5.33 17.96 0.86
CA GLY A 33 4.65 18.51 -0.31
C GLY A 33 5.44 18.52 -1.63
N SER A 34 6.73 18.19 -1.62
CA SER A 34 7.63 18.39 -2.78
C SER A 34 8.58 17.22 -3.05
N SER A 35 8.65 16.24 -2.14
CA SER A 35 9.51 15.07 -2.25
C SER A 35 8.67 13.80 -2.25
N VAL A 36 9.18 12.74 -2.86
CA VAL A 36 8.56 11.41 -2.84
C VAL A 36 9.58 10.37 -2.42
N LEU A 37 9.19 9.53 -1.47
CA LEU A 37 9.95 8.34 -1.07
C LEU A 37 9.24 7.09 -1.58
N MET A 38 9.96 6.24 -2.32
CA MET A 38 9.50 4.91 -2.70
C MET A 38 10.16 3.88 -1.80
N VAL A 39 9.35 3.04 -1.15
CA VAL A 39 9.82 2.02 -0.20
C VAL A 39 9.39 0.66 -0.72
N ALA A 40 10.29 -0.34 -0.72
CA ALA A 40 9.91 -1.71 -1.02
C ALA A 40 8.94 -2.22 0.07
N LYS A 41 7.81 -2.80 -0.34
CA LYS A 41 6.79 -3.32 0.60
C LYS A 41 6.97 -4.80 0.92
N SER A 42 7.73 -5.50 0.07
CA SER A 42 8.06 -6.91 0.18
C SER A 42 9.43 -7.16 -0.44
N PHE A 43 9.95 -8.38 -0.33
CA PHE A 43 11.19 -8.76 -1.00
C PHE A 43 11.03 -8.63 -2.51
N ILE A 44 11.96 -7.91 -3.16
CA ILE A 44 12.01 -7.76 -4.62
C ILE A 44 13.22 -8.54 -5.12
N PRO A 45 13.03 -9.70 -5.76
CA PRO A 45 14.14 -10.49 -6.30
C PRO A 45 14.94 -9.69 -7.34
N LYS A 46 16.24 -9.98 -7.43
CA LYS A 46 17.09 -9.39 -8.47
C LYS A 46 16.54 -9.71 -9.86
N GLY A 47 16.41 -8.69 -10.70
CA GLY A 47 15.88 -8.82 -12.06
C GLY A 47 14.36 -8.74 -12.15
N SER A 48 13.64 -8.73 -11.02
CA SER A 48 12.21 -8.43 -11.00
C SER A 48 11.95 -6.95 -11.19
N GLU A 49 10.80 -6.64 -11.78
CA GLU A 49 10.33 -5.27 -11.95
C GLU A 49 9.97 -4.63 -10.60
N VAL A 50 10.32 -3.35 -10.45
CA VAL A 50 9.83 -2.49 -9.37
C VAL A 50 8.60 -1.76 -9.89
N SER A 51 7.49 -1.84 -9.17
CA SER A 51 6.17 -1.37 -9.63
C SER A 51 5.52 -0.41 -8.65
N ASP A 52 4.74 0.52 -9.18
CA ASP A 52 3.95 1.50 -8.43
C ASP A 52 2.45 1.33 -8.68
N CYS A 53 1.60 1.98 -7.88
CA CYS A 53 0.16 2.05 -8.12
C CYS A 53 -0.25 3.42 -8.64
N TYR A 54 -0.83 3.50 -9.84
CA TYR A 54 -1.29 4.75 -10.45
C TYR A 54 -2.64 5.24 -9.87
N GLY A 55 -3.03 4.73 -8.71
CA GLY A 55 -4.30 4.99 -8.03
C GLY A 55 -5.16 3.73 -7.87
N PRO A 56 -5.54 3.04 -8.96
CA PRO A 56 -6.44 1.89 -8.88
C PRO A 56 -5.78 0.65 -8.21
N HIS A 57 -6.00 0.48 -6.90
CA HIS A 57 -5.45 -0.63 -6.11
C HIS A 57 -6.47 -1.74 -5.88
N PHE A 58 -6.02 -3.00 -5.81
CA PHE A 58 -6.94 -4.15 -5.67
C PHE A 58 -7.70 -4.19 -4.34
N LEU A 59 -7.11 -3.63 -3.28
CA LEU A 59 -7.72 -3.60 -1.94
C LEU A 59 -8.99 -2.75 -1.88
N SER A 60 -9.14 -1.73 -2.74
CA SER A 60 -10.21 -0.75 -2.69
C SER A 60 -11.14 -0.76 -3.91
N LEU A 61 -10.67 -1.24 -5.07
CA LEU A 61 -11.45 -1.23 -6.31
C LEU A 61 -11.44 -2.60 -7.00
N ALA A 62 -12.63 -3.12 -7.32
CA ALA A 62 -12.80 -4.43 -7.92
C ALA A 62 -12.16 -4.53 -9.32
N LEU A 63 -11.93 -5.76 -9.79
CA LEU A 63 -11.18 -6.04 -11.03
C LEU A 63 -11.69 -5.26 -12.25
N THR A 64 -12.98 -5.37 -12.56
CA THR A 64 -13.59 -4.76 -13.75
C THR A 64 -13.45 -3.23 -13.76
N PRO A 65 -13.93 -2.48 -12.74
CA PRO A 65 -13.79 -1.02 -12.74
C PRO A 65 -12.31 -0.59 -12.70
N ARG A 66 -11.45 -1.33 -12.00
CA ARG A 66 -10.01 -1.06 -11.95
C ARG A 66 -9.35 -1.13 -13.33
N LYS A 67 -9.61 -2.20 -14.10
CA LYS A 67 -9.10 -2.33 -15.48
C LYS A 67 -9.67 -1.24 -16.40
N ALA A 68 -10.97 -0.95 -16.29
CA ALA A 68 -11.61 0.08 -17.10
C ALA A 68 -11.00 1.47 -16.84
N GLU A 69 -10.73 1.80 -15.57
CA GLU A 69 -10.11 3.07 -15.19
C GLU A 69 -8.67 3.22 -15.70
N LEU A 70 -7.87 2.15 -15.57
CA LEU A 70 -6.49 2.14 -16.06
C LEU A 70 -6.44 2.27 -17.58
N ASN A 71 -7.27 1.52 -18.31
CA ASN A 71 -7.36 1.61 -19.77
C ASN A 71 -7.79 3.02 -20.20
N LYS A 72 -8.83 3.59 -19.57
CA LYS A 72 -9.32 4.93 -19.87
C LYS A 72 -8.27 6.04 -19.64
N ARG A 73 -7.46 5.95 -18.59
CA ARG A 73 -6.52 7.02 -18.19
C ARG A 73 -5.12 6.85 -18.77
N TYR A 74 -4.67 5.62 -18.94
CA TYR A 74 -3.28 5.30 -19.28
C TYR A 74 -3.15 4.41 -20.52
N ASN A 75 -4.27 4.06 -21.17
CA ASN A 75 -4.32 3.36 -22.46
C ASN A 75 -3.58 2.02 -22.49
N PHE A 76 -3.69 1.23 -21.41
CA PHE A 76 -3.16 -0.13 -21.34
C PHE A 76 -4.10 -1.07 -20.61
N ASP A 77 -3.97 -2.37 -20.88
CA ASP A 77 -4.66 -3.43 -20.14
C ASP A 77 -3.76 -4.03 -19.06
N CYS A 78 -4.09 -3.80 -17.80
CA CYS A 78 -3.26 -4.28 -16.69
C CYS A 78 -3.30 -5.82 -16.56
N THR A 79 -2.12 -6.42 -16.57
CA THR A 79 -1.87 -7.87 -16.42
C THR A 79 -1.07 -8.21 -15.17
N CYS A 80 -1.04 -7.32 -14.17
CA CYS A 80 -0.36 -7.57 -12.90
C CYS A 80 -0.92 -8.81 -12.17
N PRO A 81 -0.21 -9.38 -11.17
CA PRO A 81 -0.66 -10.56 -10.44
C PRO A 81 -2.10 -10.44 -9.90
N ALA A 82 -2.47 -9.27 -9.37
CA ALA A 82 -3.82 -9.04 -8.85
C ALA A 82 -4.91 -9.09 -9.93
N CYS A 83 -4.60 -8.65 -11.15
CA CYS A 83 -5.54 -8.72 -12.27
C CYS A 83 -5.60 -10.12 -12.88
N ARG A 84 -4.46 -10.81 -13.02
CA ARG A 84 -4.40 -12.18 -13.54
C ARG A 84 -5.10 -13.19 -12.64
N ASN A 85 -4.92 -13.04 -11.33
CA ASN A 85 -5.43 -13.98 -10.34
C ASN A 85 -6.77 -13.55 -9.72
N GLY A 86 -7.33 -12.42 -10.15
CA GLY A 86 -8.61 -11.93 -9.65
C GLY A 86 -8.63 -11.67 -8.14
N PHE A 87 -7.61 -11.01 -7.60
CA PHE A 87 -7.52 -10.77 -6.16
C PHE A 87 -8.77 -10.03 -5.62
N PRO A 88 -9.33 -10.49 -4.49
CA PRO A 88 -10.54 -9.89 -3.93
C PRO A 88 -10.21 -8.58 -3.18
N LEU A 89 -11.26 -7.85 -2.79
CA LEU A 89 -11.12 -6.61 -2.01
C LEU A 89 -10.59 -6.92 -0.60
N LEU A 90 -10.06 -5.90 0.10
CA LEU A 90 -9.50 -6.07 1.45
C LEU A 90 -10.42 -6.79 2.43
N LYS A 91 -11.72 -6.48 2.38
CA LYS A 91 -12.75 -7.08 3.25
C LYS A 91 -12.97 -8.58 3.00
N ASP A 92 -12.67 -9.03 1.79
CA ASP A 92 -12.92 -10.38 1.28
C ASP A 92 -11.61 -11.20 1.22
N LEU A 93 -10.46 -10.62 1.61
CA LEU A 93 -9.19 -11.33 1.66
C LEU A 93 -9.16 -12.39 2.77
N PRO A 94 -8.50 -13.54 2.53
CA PRO A 94 -8.22 -14.49 3.58
C PRO A 94 -7.31 -13.86 4.63
N GLY A 95 -7.43 -14.31 5.87
CA GLY A 95 -6.58 -13.87 6.96
C GLY A 95 -6.95 -14.54 8.26
N ARG A 96 -6.01 -14.55 9.20
CA ARG A 96 -6.27 -15.01 10.56
C ARG A 96 -7.26 -14.07 11.25
N ASP A 97 -8.19 -14.66 11.99
CA ASP A 97 -8.96 -13.92 12.98
C ASP A 97 -8.01 -13.55 14.13
N LEU A 98 -7.91 -12.25 14.39
CA LEU A 98 -7.05 -11.71 15.42
C LEU A 98 -7.80 -11.39 16.72
N GLY A 99 -9.12 -11.53 16.73
CA GLY A 99 -9.97 -11.15 17.85
C GLY A 99 -9.61 -9.74 18.37
N GLN A 100 -9.34 -9.65 19.67
CA GLN A 100 -8.99 -8.39 20.32
C GLN A 100 -7.74 -7.69 19.76
N LYS A 101 -6.80 -8.43 19.16
CA LYS A 101 -5.60 -7.83 18.57
C LYS A 101 -5.95 -6.95 17.36
N GLU A 102 -7.07 -7.17 16.68
CA GLU A 102 -7.51 -6.31 15.57
C GLU A 102 -7.74 -4.86 16.02
N ALA A 103 -8.38 -4.68 17.19
CA ALA A 103 -8.60 -3.36 17.78
C ALA A 103 -7.28 -2.68 18.17
N THR A 104 -6.26 -3.44 18.57
CA THR A 104 -4.91 -2.92 18.82
C THR A 104 -4.30 -2.33 17.55
N TRP A 105 -4.45 -3.00 16.40
CA TRP A 105 -3.94 -2.49 15.12
C TRP A 105 -4.64 -1.24 14.65
N GLU A 106 -5.96 -1.17 14.80
CA GLU A 106 -6.68 0.07 14.52
C GLU A 106 -6.25 1.22 15.44
N ARG A 107 -5.81 0.91 16.67
CA ARG A 107 -5.26 1.90 17.59
C ARG A 107 -3.97 2.50 17.05
N PHE A 108 -3.05 1.69 16.52
CA PHE A 108 -1.80 2.19 15.91
C PHE A 108 -2.04 3.12 14.71
N LEU A 109 -3.07 2.84 13.89
CA LEU A 109 -3.47 3.74 12.81
C LEU A 109 -3.94 5.11 13.34
N ARG A 110 -4.55 5.13 14.53
CA ARG A 110 -5.09 6.34 15.17
C ARG A 110 -4.05 7.09 16.02
N GLU A 111 -3.09 6.39 16.62
CA GLU A 111 -2.10 6.98 17.50
C GLU A 111 -1.07 7.81 16.72
N LYS A 112 -1.03 9.11 17.00
CA LYS A 112 -0.08 10.09 16.44
C LYS A 112 1.35 9.92 17.01
N ALA A 113 1.78 8.69 17.31
CA ALA A 113 3.08 8.38 17.91
C ALA A 113 3.88 7.47 16.97
N PRO A 114 4.53 8.03 15.94
CA PRO A 114 5.13 7.24 14.86
C PRO A 114 6.26 6.30 15.33
N GLY A 115 7.04 6.67 16.35
CA GLY A 115 8.12 5.83 16.87
C GLY A 115 7.63 4.49 17.44
N PRO A 116 6.88 4.48 18.56
CA PRO A 116 6.31 3.25 19.12
C PRO A 116 5.40 2.50 18.14
N GLY A 117 4.72 3.21 17.24
CA GLY A 117 3.90 2.60 16.21
C GLY A 117 4.70 1.76 15.21
N LEU A 118 5.91 2.20 14.82
CA LEU A 118 6.77 1.45 13.91
C LEU A 118 7.29 0.15 14.53
N GLU A 119 7.64 0.17 15.81
CA GLU A 119 8.06 -1.04 16.52
C GLU A 119 6.93 -2.06 16.58
N ALA A 120 5.73 -1.61 16.96
CA ALA A 120 4.57 -2.49 17.05
C ALA A 120 4.12 -3.05 15.69
N ILE A 121 4.12 -2.24 14.63
CA ILE A 121 3.73 -2.74 13.30
C ILE A 121 4.79 -3.69 12.71
N SER A 122 6.06 -3.53 13.09
CA SER A 122 7.12 -4.47 12.74
C SER A 122 6.92 -5.82 13.43
N GLU A 123 6.60 -5.80 14.73
CA GLU A 123 6.26 -7.01 15.50
C GLU A 123 5.02 -7.72 14.92
N TYR A 124 4.01 -6.94 14.52
CA TYR A 124 2.82 -7.46 13.83
C TYR A 124 3.15 -8.22 12.58
N LEU A 125 3.85 -7.58 11.64
CA LEU A 125 4.19 -8.17 10.35
C LEU A 125 5.06 -9.42 10.53
N SER A 126 5.93 -9.40 11.54
CA SER A 126 6.76 -10.54 11.94
C SER A 126 5.97 -11.75 12.44
N SER A 127 4.69 -11.59 12.80
CA SER A 127 3.81 -12.69 13.23
C SER A 127 3.23 -13.52 12.07
N PHE A 128 3.46 -13.09 10.82
CA PHE A 128 2.91 -13.73 9.61
C PHE A 128 4.00 -14.11 8.58
N PRO A 129 5.09 -14.80 8.99
CA PRO A 129 6.12 -15.21 8.06
C PRO A 129 5.58 -16.29 7.11
N GLY A 130 5.87 -16.14 5.81
CA GLY A 130 5.51 -17.15 4.80
C GLY A 130 4.01 -17.28 4.52
N THR A 131 3.17 -16.38 5.03
CA THR A 131 1.74 -16.36 4.68
C THR A 131 1.59 -16.07 3.17
N PRO A 132 0.81 -16.86 2.42
CA PRO A 132 0.61 -16.63 1.00
C PRO A 132 -0.02 -15.25 0.73
N GLU A 133 0.56 -14.51 -0.21
CA GLU A 133 0.00 -13.22 -0.65
C GLU A 133 -1.09 -13.44 -1.73
N PRO A 134 -2.18 -12.65 -1.73
CA PRO A 134 -2.48 -11.57 -0.78
C PRO A 134 -3.15 -12.10 0.50
N ASP A 135 -2.74 -11.56 1.64
CA ASP A 135 -3.31 -11.86 2.95
C ASP A 135 -3.81 -10.57 3.63
N ARG A 136 -4.99 -10.63 4.24
CA ARG A 136 -5.65 -9.50 4.89
C ARG A 136 -4.79 -8.92 6.01
N ASN A 137 -4.15 -9.78 6.82
CA ASN A 137 -3.35 -9.32 7.95
C ASN A 137 -2.10 -8.62 7.46
N GLN A 138 -1.38 -9.18 6.49
CA GLN A 138 -0.20 -8.55 5.89
C GLN A 138 -0.53 -7.21 5.23
N GLU A 139 -1.61 -7.14 4.42
CA GLU A 139 -1.99 -5.91 3.73
C GLU A 139 -2.43 -4.80 4.73
N LYS A 140 -3.17 -5.15 5.80
CA LYS A 140 -3.46 -4.21 6.89
C LYS A 140 -2.18 -3.70 7.57
N GLY A 141 -1.21 -4.58 7.79
CA GLY A 141 0.09 -4.24 8.36
C GLY A 141 0.88 -3.29 7.48
N GLY A 142 0.93 -3.57 6.17
CA GLY A 142 1.56 -2.70 5.18
C GLY A 142 0.92 -1.31 5.08
N ILE A 143 -0.42 -1.23 5.11
CA ILE A 143 -1.14 0.05 5.19
C ILE A 143 -0.73 0.83 6.43
N GLY A 144 -0.71 0.18 7.60
CA GLY A 144 -0.32 0.83 8.85
C GLY A 144 1.11 1.32 8.86
N PHE A 145 2.04 0.52 8.36
CA PHE A 145 3.44 0.90 8.20
C PHE A 145 3.59 2.12 7.29
N SER A 146 2.86 2.15 6.16
CA SER A 146 2.86 3.27 5.22
C SER A 146 2.38 4.58 5.86
N ILE A 147 1.31 4.52 6.66
CA ILE A 147 0.77 5.68 7.39
C ILE A 147 1.78 6.20 8.41
N LEU A 148 2.46 5.31 9.15
CA LEU A 148 3.46 5.69 10.14
C LEU A 148 4.68 6.35 9.50
N LEU A 149 5.20 5.79 8.41
CA LEU A 149 6.30 6.40 7.66
C LEU A 149 5.90 7.77 7.08
N TRP A 150 4.69 7.90 6.54
CA TRP A 150 4.19 9.18 6.06
C TRP A 150 4.13 10.23 7.18
N ARG A 151 3.66 9.86 8.38
CA ARG A 151 3.64 10.74 9.55
C ARG A 151 5.04 11.14 10.02
N MET A 152 6.01 10.23 9.99
CA MET A 152 7.40 10.58 10.32
C MET A 152 7.95 11.64 9.39
N GLY A 153 7.72 11.49 8.09
CA GLY A 153 8.20 12.45 7.11
C GLY A 153 7.44 13.78 7.14
N ASN A 154 6.12 13.78 7.35
CA ASN A 154 5.32 15.02 7.28
C ASN A 154 5.04 15.68 8.64
N GLY A 155 5.47 15.06 9.73
CA GLY A 155 5.04 15.40 11.08
C GLY A 155 3.63 14.86 11.41
N ASN A 156 3.26 14.88 12.69
CA ASN A 156 1.98 14.37 13.21
C ASN A 156 0.74 15.23 12.87
N LYS A 157 0.79 15.96 11.76
CA LYS A 157 -0.31 16.80 11.30
C LYS A 157 -1.45 15.92 10.80
#